data_AF-A0A8T0SW44-F1
#
_entry.id   AF-A0A8T0SW44-F1
#
_cell.length_a   1.000
_cell.length_b   1.000
_cell.length_c   1.000
_cell.angle_alpha   90.00
_cell.angle_beta   90.00
_cell.angle_gamma   90.00
#
_symmetry.space_group_name_H-M   'P 1'
#
loop_
_entity.id
_entity.type
_entity.pdbx_description
1 polymer ?
#
loop_
_entity_poly.entity_id
_entity_poly.type
_entity_poly.pdbx_seq_one_letter_code
_entity_poly.pdbx_strand_id
1 'polypeptide(L)'
;MYPLLVNQKLINESYKETYENMYDSLTRQSYKSYIFIPYNFGYHWILLILSVETGNLIVFDSMRNPYSAIQHIIDPLNRVWKKFVKNNKGRGQWRPELNVNMDYPCARQQQGTDWCGYYVCDYLHIMTPCGKATDEETRMSQMGDECYSTDRINAVCEQLAGFILNEILDPRGEFYHDGHIDRGLSSTS
;
A
#
# COMPACT_ATOMS: atom_id res chain seq x y z
N MET A 1 17.29 0.55 8.95
CA MET A 1 15.92 1.01 9.29
C MET A 1 15.03 -0.22 9.16
N TYR A 2 14.29 -0.62 10.20
CA TYR A 2 13.35 -1.75 10.08
C TYR A 2 12.29 -1.40 9.02
N PRO A 3 11.86 -2.36 8.17
CA PRO A 3 10.75 -2.11 7.26
C PRO A 3 9.55 -1.64 8.09
N LEU A 4 9.00 -0.48 7.73
CA LEU A 4 7.89 0.17 8.42
C LEU A 4 6.60 -0.61 8.13
N LEU A 5 6.44 -1.73 8.81
CA LEU A 5 5.23 -2.54 8.79
C LEU A 5 4.12 -1.77 9.49
N VAL A 6 2.97 -1.63 8.82
CA VAL A 6 1.73 -1.12 9.43
C VAL A 6 0.71 -2.24 9.33
N ASN A 7 0.29 -2.77 10.48
CA ASN A 7 -0.75 -3.78 10.60
C ASN A 7 -1.54 -3.56 11.89
N GLN A 8 -2.68 -4.23 12.02
CA GLN A 8 -3.57 -4.07 13.18
C GLN A 8 -2.88 -4.38 14.51
N LYS A 9 -2.00 -5.39 14.54
CA LYS A 9 -1.26 -5.76 15.74
C LYS A 9 -0.39 -4.59 16.24
N LEU A 10 0.37 -3.95 15.35
CA LEU A 10 1.22 -2.82 15.70
C LEU A 10 0.43 -1.57 16.12
N ILE A 11 -0.74 -1.34 15.51
CA ILE A 11 -1.65 -0.26 15.95
C ILE A 11 -2.13 -0.52 17.37
N ASN A 12 -2.49 -1.76 17.70
CA ASN A 12 -3.02 -2.13 19.02
C ASN A 12 -1.93 -2.16 20.10
N GLU A 13 -0.76 -2.73 19.80
CA GLU A 13 0.30 -2.98 20.79
C GLU A 13 1.24 -1.78 20.97
N SER A 14 1.40 -0.93 19.96
CA SER A 14 2.43 0.13 19.94
C SER A 14 1.93 1.40 19.25
N TYR A 15 0.70 1.81 19.56
CA TYR A 15 0.00 2.91 18.88
C TYR A 15 0.86 4.17 18.67
N LYS A 16 1.53 4.67 19.71
CA LYS A 16 2.31 5.91 19.63
C LYS A 16 3.48 5.79 18.65
N GLU A 17 4.21 4.69 18.72
CA GLU A 17 5.34 4.43 17.82
C GLU A 17 4.84 4.21 16.38
N THR A 18 3.81 3.40 16.20
CA THR A 18 3.17 3.18 14.89
C THR A 18 2.65 4.49 14.29
N TYR A 19 2.04 5.35 15.09
CA TYR A 19 1.56 6.67 14.67
C TYR A 19 2.69 7.59 14.18
N GLU A 20 3.77 7.70 14.96
CA GLU A 20 4.93 8.52 14.55
C GLU A 20 5.63 7.93 13.33
N ASN A 21 5.76 6.60 13.26
CA ASN A 21 6.29 5.90 12.10
C ASN A 21 5.48 6.18 10.83
N MET A 22 4.14 6.16 10.90
CA MET A 22 3.27 6.54 9.78
C MET A 22 3.49 8.00 9.36
N TYR A 23 3.55 8.92 10.34
CA TYR A 23 3.76 10.35 10.08
C TYR A 23 5.10 10.64 9.43
N ASP A 24 6.18 10.06 9.96
CA ASP A 24 7.53 10.21 9.43
C ASP A 24 7.64 9.61 8.02
N SER A 25 6.98 8.47 7.79
CA SER A 25 6.95 7.83 6.47
C SER A 25 6.23 8.67 5.44
N LEU A 26 5.06 9.22 5.78
CA LEU A 26 4.32 10.14 4.92
C LEU A 26 5.16 11.38 4.62
N THR A 27 5.79 11.97 5.63
CA THR A 27 6.63 13.17 5.46
C THR A 27 7.84 12.91 4.56
N ARG A 28 8.54 11.77 4.74
CA ARG A 28 9.68 11.41 3.89
C ARG A 28 9.29 11.12 2.44
N GLN A 29 8.07 10.62 2.23
CA GLN A 29 7.58 10.20 0.91
C GLN A 29 6.64 11.20 0.27
N SER A 30 6.48 12.40 0.84
CA SER A 30 5.50 13.39 0.37
C SER A 30 5.79 13.97 -1.01
N TYR A 31 6.96 13.67 -1.60
CA TYR A 31 7.30 14.02 -2.98
C TYR A 31 6.68 13.08 -4.01
N LYS A 32 6.17 11.91 -3.59
CA LYS A 32 5.51 10.94 -4.47
C LYS A 32 4.05 11.35 -4.69
N SER A 33 3.51 11.05 -5.87
CA SER A 33 2.08 11.24 -6.15
C SER A 33 1.20 10.27 -5.37
N TYR A 34 1.64 9.01 -5.25
CA TYR A 34 0.91 7.93 -4.57
C TYR A 34 1.77 7.20 -3.55
N ILE A 35 1.14 6.76 -2.46
CA ILE A 35 1.72 5.84 -1.48
C ILE A 35 0.80 4.62 -1.39
N PHE A 36 1.37 3.45 -1.60
CA PHE A 36 0.70 2.16 -1.51
C PHE A 36 0.94 1.55 -0.13
N ILE A 37 -0.13 1.14 0.54
CA ILE A 37 -0.10 0.65 1.92
C ILE A 37 -0.81 -0.70 1.97
N PRO A 38 -0.08 -1.81 1.75
CA PRO A 38 -0.59 -3.14 2.10
C PRO A 38 -0.80 -3.21 3.62
N TYR A 39 -1.99 -3.60 4.04
CA TYR A 39 -2.37 -3.61 5.45
C TYR A 39 -3.04 -4.93 5.82
N ASN A 40 -2.60 -5.51 6.93
CA ASN A 40 -3.17 -6.75 7.46
C ASN A 40 -3.97 -6.49 8.73
N PHE A 41 -5.19 -7.03 8.78
CA PHE A 41 -6.04 -7.07 9.98
C PHE A 41 -6.81 -8.39 10.04
N GLY A 42 -6.91 -9.00 11.22
CA GLY A 42 -7.68 -10.23 11.39
C GLY A 42 -7.40 -11.34 10.37
N TYR A 43 -6.14 -11.54 9.96
CA TYR A 43 -5.73 -12.49 8.90
C TYR A 43 -6.24 -12.17 7.48
N HIS A 44 -6.64 -10.93 7.23
CA HIS A 44 -7.08 -10.44 5.93
C HIS A 44 -6.17 -9.30 5.44
N TRP A 45 -5.77 -9.36 4.18
CA TRP A 45 -4.95 -8.33 3.54
C TRP A 45 -5.80 -7.42 2.66
N ILE A 46 -5.58 -6.12 2.79
CA ILE A 46 -6.15 -5.07 1.93
C ILE A 46 -5.04 -4.15 1.41
N LEU A 47 -5.36 -3.36 0.40
CA LEU A 47 -4.48 -2.32 -0.13
C LEU A 47 -5.14 -0.95 0.05
N LEU A 48 -4.45 -0.03 0.73
CA LEU A 48 -4.82 1.39 0.71
C LEU A 48 -3.90 2.16 -0.23
N ILE A 49 -4.47 3.02 -1.07
CA ILE A 49 -3.74 3.87 -2.02
C ILE A 49 -4.02 5.32 -1.67
N LEU A 50 -3.01 6.01 -1.15
CA LEU A 50 -3.09 7.43 -0.79
C LEU A 50 -2.57 8.28 -1.95
N SER A 51 -3.41 9.14 -2.52
CA SER A 51 -2.98 10.27 -3.35
C SER A 51 -2.50 11.40 -2.45
N VAL A 52 -1.18 11.65 -2.44
CA VAL A 52 -0.56 12.66 -1.59
C VAL A 52 -0.94 14.08 -2.03
N GLU A 53 -1.21 14.28 -3.31
CA GLU A 53 -1.61 15.58 -3.84
C GLU A 53 -3.03 15.98 -3.39
N THR A 54 -3.96 15.02 -3.39
CA THR A 54 -5.39 15.30 -3.19
C THR A 54 -5.91 14.95 -1.79
N GLY A 55 -5.22 14.07 -1.07
CA GLY A 55 -5.72 13.46 0.17
C GLY A 55 -6.83 12.42 -0.07
N ASN A 56 -7.00 11.94 -1.30
CA ASN A 56 -7.87 10.81 -1.59
C ASN A 56 -7.22 9.51 -1.14
N LEU A 57 -7.99 8.65 -0.46
CA LEU A 57 -7.57 7.33 -0.01
C LEU A 57 -8.51 6.29 -0.62
N ILE A 58 -8.01 5.51 -1.56
CA ILE A 58 -8.76 4.40 -2.16
C ILE A 58 -8.44 3.12 -1.39
N VAL A 59 -9.45 2.33 -1.07
CA VAL A 59 -9.28 1.04 -0.38
C VAL A 59 -9.73 -0.07 -1.31
N PHE A 60 -8.81 -0.98 -1.61
CA PHE A 60 -9.11 -2.24 -2.25
C PHE A 60 -9.15 -3.37 -1.23
N ASP A 61 -10.34 -3.96 -1.12
CA ASP A 61 -10.65 -5.07 -0.24
C ASP A 61 -11.39 -6.15 -1.04
N SER A 62 -10.72 -7.27 -1.29
CA SER A 62 -11.28 -8.40 -2.05
C SER A 62 -12.53 -9.02 -1.37
N MET A 63 -12.73 -8.81 -0.07
CA MET A 63 -13.91 -9.25 0.68
C MET A 63 -14.99 -8.17 0.81
N ARG A 64 -14.71 -6.91 0.40
CA ARG A 64 -15.59 -5.74 0.56
C ARG A 64 -16.16 -5.62 1.97
N ASN A 65 -15.30 -5.70 2.98
CA ASN A 65 -15.74 -5.48 4.34
C ASN A 65 -16.31 -4.06 4.48
N PRO A 66 -17.30 -3.86 5.37
CA PRO A 66 -17.85 -2.53 5.60
C PRO A 66 -16.78 -1.59 6.20
N TYR A 67 -16.97 -0.29 6.01
CA TYR A 67 -16.08 0.75 6.55
C TYR A 67 -15.75 0.57 8.03
N SER A 68 -16.73 0.15 8.84
CA SER A 68 -16.54 -0.11 10.27
C SER A 68 -15.48 -1.17 10.58
N ALA A 69 -15.27 -2.16 9.68
CA ALA A 69 -14.25 -3.18 9.86
C ALA A 69 -12.82 -2.62 9.74
N ILE A 70 -12.63 -1.57 8.95
CA ILE A 70 -11.31 -0.97 8.69
C ILE A 70 -11.08 0.36 9.43
N GLN A 71 -12.06 0.84 10.21
CA GLN A 71 -11.95 2.11 10.92
C GLN A 71 -10.69 2.22 11.80
N HIS A 72 -10.25 1.10 12.35
CA HIS A 72 -9.04 0.99 13.16
C HIS A 72 -7.72 1.39 12.46
N ILE A 73 -7.64 1.35 11.12
CA ILE A 73 -6.52 1.91 10.34
C ILE A 73 -6.85 3.28 9.72
N ILE A 74 -8.10 3.50 9.33
CA ILE A 74 -8.54 4.78 8.75
C ILE A 74 -8.41 5.93 9.75
N ASP A 75 -8.83 5.72 11.00
CA ASP A 75 -8.79 6.76 12.04
C ASP A 75 -7.36 7.22 12.36
N PRO A 76 -6.38 6.33 12.59
CA PRO A 76 -4.97 6.73 12.74
C PRO A 76 -4.40 7.41 11.49
N LEU A 77 -4.67 6.89 10.29
CA LEU A 77 -4.21 7.51 9.04
C LEU A 77 -4.76 8.93 8.87
N ASN A 78 -6.04 9.15 9.14
CA ASN A 78 -6.64 10.49 9.05
C ASN A 78 -6.03 11.45 10.09
N ARG A 79 -5.69 10.97 11.30
CA ARG A 79 -4.95 11.78 12.29
C ARG A 79 -3.53 12.11 11.84
N VAL A 80 -2.83 11.17 11.20
CA VAL A 80 -1.51 11.40 10.61
C VAL A 80 -1.60 12.43 9.49
N TRP A 81 -2.59 12.30 8.60
CA TRP A 81 -2.85 13.25 7.52
C TRP A 81 -3.13 14.66 8.05
N LYS A 82 -4.03 14.80 9.03
CA LYS A 82 -4.31 16.08 9.70
C LYS A 82 -3.05 16.74 10.26
N LYS A 83 -2.18 15.95 10.92
CA LYS A 83 -0.89 16.43 11.44
C LYS A 83 0.03 16.88 10.29
N PHE A 84 0.12 16.10 9.22
CA PHE A 84 0.91 16.40 8.02
C PHE A 84 0.47 17.70 7.34
N VAL A 85 -0.83 17.85 7.04
CA VAL A 85 -1.39 19.06 6.40
C VAL A 85 -1.17 20.29 7.29
N LYS A 86 -1.38 20.16 8.60
CA LYS A 86 -1.14 21.26 9.56
C LYS A 86 0.32 21.72 9.57
N ASN A 87 1.26 20.79 9.49
CA ASN A 87 2.70 21.09 9.56
C ASN A 87 3.29 21.57 8.22
N ASN A 88 2.57 21.39 7.12
CA ASN A 88 2.99 21.80 5.78
C ASN A 88 2.13 22.94 5.20
N LYS A 89 1.45 23.72 6.05
CA LYS A 89 0.64 24.88 5.60
C LYS A 89 1.42 25.77 4.63
N GLY A 90 0.81 26.07 3.48
CA GLY A 90 1.40 26.89 2.43
C GLY A 90 2.23 26.14 1.38
N ARG A 91 2.44 24.82 1.54
CA ARG A 91 3.16 23.98 0.56
C ARG A 91 2.26 23.22 -0.41
N GLY A 92 0.95 23.28 -0.23
CA GLY A 92 -0.02 22.60 -1.09
C GLY A 92 -1.46 22.97 -0.72
N GLN A 93 -2.39 22.73 -1.66
CA GLN A 93 -3.82 22.91 -1.45
C GLN A 93 -4.47 21.56 -1.05
N TRP A 94 -4.08 21.05 0.12
CA TRP A 94 -4.60 19.78 0.62
C TRP A 94 -5.94 19.93 1.34
N ARG A 95 -6.76 18.89 1.24
CA ARG A 95 -7.95 18.72 2.10
C ARG A 95 -7.51 18.53 3.56
N PRO A 96 -8.28 19.04 4.54
CA PRO A 96 -7.93 18.89 5.95
C PRO A 96 -8.02 17.45 6.44
N GLU A 97 -8.86 16.63 5.80
CA GLU A 97 -9.10 15.22 6.13
C GLU A 97 -8.93 14.36 4.88
N LEU A 98 -8.63 13.08 5.09
CA LEU A 98 -8.62 12.09 4.02
C LEU A 98 -10.04 11.91 3.46
N ASN A 99 -10.14 11.84 2.13
CA ASN A 99 -11.37 11.46 1.45
C ASN A 99 -11.30 9.97 1.11
N VAL A 100 -11.98 9.15 1.91
CA VAL A 100 -11.90 7.68 1.82
C VAL A 100 -12.93 7.15 0.83
N ASN A 101 -12.49 6.38 -0.16
CA ASN A 101 -13.33 5.71 -1.14
C ASN A 101 -13.14 4.20 -1.07
N MET A 102 -14.23 3.48 -0.74
CA MET A 102 -14.29 2.01 -0.71
C MET A 102 -15.20 1.43 -1.81
N ASP A 103 -15.85 2.30 -2.59
CA ASP A 103 -16.86 1.90 -3.58
C ASP A 103 -16.25 1.66 -4.96
N TYR A 104 -14.93 1.84 -5.10
CA TYR A 104 -14.24 1.64 -6.36
C TYR A 104 -14.35 0.18 -6.84
N PRO A 105 -14.69 -0.06 -8.12
CA PRO A 105 -14.71 -1.41 -8.67
C PRO A 105 -13.35 -2.12 -8.52
N CYS A 106 -13.35 -3.25 -7.83
CA CYS A 106 -12.21 -4.14 -7.75
C CYS A 106 -12.67 -5.59 -7.69
N ALA A 107 -11.83 -6.48 -8.22
CA ALA A 107 -12.04 -7.91 -8.23
C ALA A 107 -12.25 -8.45 -6.82
N ARG A 108 -13.14 -9.44 -6.70
CA ARG A 108 -13.59 -9.97 -5.41
C ARG A 108 -13.03 -11.36 -5.18
N GLN A 109 -12.78 -11.74 -3.93
CA GLN A 109 -12.44 -13.12 -3.63
C GLN A 109 -13.68 -13.93 -3.30
N GLN A 110 -13.64 -15.23 -3.60
CA GLN A 110 -14.68 -16.15 -3.16
C GLN A 110 -14.62 -16.30 -1.64
N GLN A 111 -15.78 -16.28 -0.98
CA GLN A 111 -15.87 -16.48 0.45
C GLN A 111 -15.29 -17.86 0.83
N GLY A 112 -14.48 -17.89 1.88
CA GLY A 112 -13.83 -19.12 2.36
C GLY A 112 -12.47 -19.42 1.73
N THR A 113 -12.00 -18.59 0.79
CA THR A 113 -10.62 -18.64 0.29
C THR A 113 -9.66 -17.82 1.17
N ASP A 114 -8.37 -18.11 1.09
CA ASP A 114 -7.28 -17.40 1.77
C ASP A 114 -6.46 -16.52 0.80
N TRP A 115 -7.07 -16.15 -0.34
CA TRP A 115 -6.36 -15.54 -1.46
C TRP A 115 -6.11 -14.04 -1.35
N CYS A 116 -6.55 -13.37 -0.27
CA CYS A 116 -6.52 -11.91 -0.14
C CYS A 116 -5.14 -11.29 -0.41
N GLY A 117 -4.05 -11.97 -0.03
CA GLY A 117 -2.68 -11.54 -0.34
C GLY A 117 -2.40 -11.50 -1.84
N TYR A 118 -2.87 -12.48 -2.61
CA TYR A 118 -2.71 -12.50 -4.06
C TYR A 118 -3.51 -11.40 -4.75
N TYR A 119 -4.71 -11.08 -4.24
CA TYR A 119 -5.47 -9.93 -4.73
C TYR A 119 -4.70 -8.63 -4.49
N VAL A 120 -4.13 -8.43 -3.30
CA VAL A 120 -3.28 -7.25 -3.00
C VAL A 120 -2.07 -7.19 -3.94
N CYS A 121 -1.42 -8.31 -4.24
CA CYS A 121 -0.33 -8.37 -5.21
C CYS A 121 -0.77 -7.98 -6.62
N ASP A 122 -1.91 -8.49 -7.11
CA ASP A 122 -2.43 -8.14 -8.43
C ASP A 122 -2.85 -6.66 -8.49
N TYR A 123 -3.50 -6.13 -7.44
CA TYR A 123 -3.83 -4.71 -7.36
C TYR A 123 -2.58 -3.83 -7.42
N LEU A 124 -1.51 -4.18 -6.70
CA LEU A 124 -0.23 -3.46 -6.77
C LEU A 124 0.35 -3.50 -8.18
N HIS A 125 0.34 -4.67 -8.82
CA HIS A 125 0.84 -4.84 -10.18
C HIS A 125 0.04 -3.99 -11.18
N ILE A 126 -1.30 -4.07 -11.13
CA ILE A 126 -2.22 -3.31 -11.99
C ILE A 126 -2.11 -1.81 -11.76
N MET A 127 -1.72 -1.35 -10.56
CA MET A 127 -1.64 0.08 -10.18
C MET A 127 -0.23 0.70 -10.18
N THR A 128 0.85 -0.08 -10.30
CA THR A 128 2.23 0.44 -10.44
C THR A 128 2.64 0.63 -11.91
N PRO A 129 2.90 1.85 -12.42
CA PRO A 129 3.05 2.08 -13.86
C PRO A 129 4.12 1.16 -14.46
N CYS A 130 3.74 0.26 -15.37
CA CYS A 130 4.71 -0.41 -16.24
C CYS A 130 4.92 0.52 -17.45
N GLY A 131 6.14 0.68 -17.95
CA GLY A 131 6.61 1.80 -18.80
C GLY A 131 5.85 2.18 -20.09
N LYS A 132 4.66 1.65 -20.36
CA LYS A 132 3.69 2.22 -21.29
C LYS A 132 2.85 3.27 -20.56
N ALA A 133 2.74 4.47 -21.13
CA ALA A 133 1.93 5.56 -20.58
C ALA A 133 0.43 5.23 -20.65
N THR A 134 -0.05 4.36 -19.76
CA THR A 134 -1.47 4.22 -19.46
C THR A 134 -1.80 5.09 -18.26
N ASP A 135 -2.80 5.94 -18.40
CA ASP A 135 -3.30 6.75 -17.28
C ASP A 135 -3.93 5.88 -16.19
N GLU A 136 -4.08 6.45 -14.99
CA GLU A 136 -4.64 5.76 -13.83
C GLU A 136 -6.04 5.21 -14.11
N GLU A 137 -6.90 5.99 -14.76
CA GLU A 137 -8.29 5.62 -15.05
C GLU A 137 -8.36 4.36 -15.92
N THR A 138 -7.52 4.27 -16.95
CA THR A 138 -7.40 3.09 -17.81
C THR A 138 -7.01 1.86 -17.01
N ARG A 139 -6.08 1.99 -16.06
CA ARG A 139 -5.58 0.86 -15.27
C ARG A 139 -6.60 0.39 -14.25
N MET A 140 -7.25 1.35 -13.61
CA MET A 140 -8.36 1.11 -12.71
C MET A 140 -9.52 0.38 -13.42
N SER A 141 -9.81 0.71 -14.68
CA SER A 141 -10.83 0.01 -15.47
C SER A 141 -10.50 -1.48 -15.72
N GLN A 142 -9.23 -1.87 -15.66
CA GLN A 142 -8.79 -3.26 -15.87
C GLN A 142 -8.98 -4.13 -14.61
N MET A 143 -9.24 -3.52 -13.46
CA MET A 143 -9.40 -4.27 -12.21
C MET A 143 -10.67 -5.12 -12.19
N GLY A 144 -11.71 -4.72 -12.93
CA GLY A 144 -13.01 -5.39 -12.97
C GLY A 144 -13.64 -5.55 -11.58
N ASP A 145 -14.76 -6.26 -11.48
CA ASP A 145 -15.35 -6.63 -10.18
C ASP A 145 -15.64 -8.13 -10.03
N GLU A 146 -15.13 -8.92 -10.98
CA GLU A 146 -15.29 -10.37 -11.04
C GLU A 146 -14.37 -11.09 -10.06
N CYS A 147 -14.75 -12.32 -9.69
CA CYS A 147 -13.87 -13.18 -8.92
C CYS A 147 -12.78 -13.78 -9.81
N TYR A 148 -11.56 -13.89 -9.27
CA TYR A 148 -10.49 -14.58 -9.98
C TYR A 148 -10.77 -16.08 -10.05
N SER A 149 -10.51 -16.66 -11.21
CA SER A 149 -10.39 -18.10 -11.36
C SER A 149 -9.13 -18.59 -10.65
N THR A 150 -9.09 -19.87 -10.32
CA THR A 150 -7.87 -20.51 -9.81
C THR A 150 -6.70 -20.31 -10.78
N ASP A 151 -6.92 -20.36 -12.09
CA ASP A 151 -5.87 -20.12 -13.09
C ASP A 151 -5.30 -18.70 -13.00
N ARG A 152 -6.15 -17.69 -12.77
CA ARG A 152 -5.68 -16.31 -12.56
C ARG A 152 -4.89 -16.18 -11.27
N ILE A 153 -5.34 -16.82 -10.19
CA ILE A 153 -4.58 -16.86 -8.93
C ILE A 153 -3.22 -17.51 -9.14
N ASN A 154 -3.17 -18.65 -9.82
CA ASN A 154 -1.92 -19.34 -10.14
C ASN A 154 -1.00 -18.47 -11.00
N ALA A 155 -1.54 -17.74 -11.97
CA ALA A 155 -0.75 -16.79 -12.77
C ALA A 155 -0.16 -15.67 -11.91
N VAL A 156 -0.91 -15.12 -10.96
CA VAL A 156 -0.40 -14.12 -10.00
C VAL A 156 0.69 -14.75 -9.11
N CYS A 157 0.48 -15.98 -8.62
CA CYS A 157 1.48 -16.72 -7.84
C CYS A 157 2.78 -16.92 -8.62
N GLU A 158 2.69 -17.37 -9.88
CA GLU A 158 3.84 -17.61 -10.74
C GLU A 158 4.60 -16.33 -11.05
N GLN A 159 3.89 -15.23 -11.34
CA GLN A 159 4.51 -13.92 -11.57
C GLN A 159 5.22 -13.42 -10.31
N LEU A 160 4.60 -13.53 -9.14
CA LEU A 160 5.19 -13.14 -7.86
C LEU A 160 6.42 -13.98 -7.52
N ALA A 161 6.33 -15.31 -7.66
CA ALA A 161 7.44 -16.21 -7.43
C ALA A 161 8.59 -15.94 -8.39
N GLY A 162 8.30 -15.73 -9.67
CA GLY A 162 9.28 -15.36 -10.68
C GLY A 162 9.98 -14.04 -10.36
N PHE A 163 9.22 -13.01 -9.95
CA PHE A 163 9.78 -11.73 -9.52
C PHE A 163 10.71 -11.88 -8.32
N ILE A 164 10.28 -12.61 -7.28
CA ILE A 164 11.11 -12.84 -6.09
C ILE A 164 12.40 -13.58 -6.46
N LEU A 165 12.29 -14.65 -7.26
CA LEU A 165 13.44 -15.47 -7.65
C LEU A 165 14.44 -14.68 -8.50
N ASN A 166 13.95 -13.96 -9.52
CA ASN A 166 14.82 -13.33 -10.53
C ASN A 166 15.30 -11.94 -10.13
N GLU A 167 14.50 -11.17 -9.39
CA GLU A 167 14.81 -9.76 -9.10
C GLU A 167 15.29 -9.52 -7.66
N ILE A 168 14.88 -10.36 -6.71
CA ILE A 168 15.22 -10.18 -5.28
C ILE A 168 16.29 -11.17 -4.82
N LEU A 169 16.19 -12.44 -5.20
CA LEU A 169 17.06 -13.51 -4.69
C LEU A 169 18.26 -13.79 -5.59
N ASP A 170 18.14 -13.62 -6.91
CA ASP A 170 19.27 -13.76 -7.84
C ASP A 170 20.27 -12.61 -7.64
N PRO A 171 21.57 -12.87 -7.44
CA PRO A 171 22.61 -11.83 -7.35
C PRO A 171 22.69 -10.86 -8.54
N ARG A 172 22.06 -11.20 -9.68
CA ARG A 172 21.96 -10.38 -10.88
C ARG A 172 20.66 -9.56 -10.95
N GLY A 173 19.71 -9.80 -10.05
CA GLY A 173 18.42 -9.13 -10.01
C GLY A 173 18.52 -7.67 -9.60
N GLU A 174 17.59 -6.83 -10.09
CA GLU A 174 17.63 -5.38 -9.84
C GLU A 174 17.54 -5.03 -8.34
N PHE A 175 16.80 -5.82 -7.58
CA PHE A 175 16.51 -5.59 -6.16
C PHE A 175 17.29 -6.51 -5.22
N TYR A 176 18.33 -7.18 -5.72
CA TYR A 176 19.18 -8.02 -4.90
C TYR A 176 19.90 -7.21 -3.83
N HIS A 177 19.84 -7.70 -2.59
CA HIS A 177 20.56 -7.12 -1.46
C HIS A 177 21.49 -8.17 -0.87
N ASP A 178 22.80 -7.96 -0.99
CA ASP A 178 23.86 -8.90 -0.60
C ASP A 178 24.02 -9.07 0.93
N GLY A 179 23.23 -8.34 1.71
CA GLY A 179 23.23 -8.41 3.18
C GLY A 179 24.29 -7.53 3.83
N HIS A 180 25.11 -6.82 3.06
CA HIS A 180 26.01 -5.81 3.58
C HIS A 180 25.24 -4.54 3.92
N ILE A 181 25.04 -4.30 5.21
CA ILE A 181 24.57 -2.99 5.69
C ILE A 181 25.73 -2.02 5.53
N ASP A 182 25.65 -1.10 4.56
CA ASP A 182 26.58 0.03 4.44
C ASP A 182 26.63 0.81 5.76
N ARG A 183 27.68 0.56 6.55
CA ARG A 183 28.04 1.37 7.71
C ARG A 183 29.03 2.44 7.27
N GLY A 184 28.53 3.56 6.76
CA GLY A 184 29.30 4.79 6.50
C GLY A 184 28.79 5.50 5.26
N LEU A 185 28.36 6.77 5.31
CA LEU A 185 29.23 7.91 5.57
C LEU A 185 28.64 8.88 6.61
N SER A 186 29.12 8.80 7.84
CA SER A 186 29.29 10.00 8.68
C SER A 186 30.64 10.61 8.32
N SER A 187 30.69 11.46 7.30
CA SER A 187 31.81 12.37 7.08
C SER A 187 31.36 13.78 7.42
N THR A 188 31.52 14.13 8.70
CA THR A 188 31.71 15.51 9.12
C THR A 188 33.06 15.99 8.60
N SER A 189 33.04 17.02 7.77
CA SER A 189 34.08 18.05 7.65
C SER A 189 33.44 19.30 7.07
#